data_AF-A0AAW1S1T6-F1
#
_entry.id   AF-A0AAW1S1T6-F1
#
_cell.length_a   1.000
_cell.length_b   1.000
_cell.length_c   1.000
_cell.angle_alpha   90.00
_cell.angle_beta   90.00
_cell.angle_gamma   90.00
#
_symmetry.space_group_name_H-M   'P 1'
#
loop_
_entity.id
_entity.type
_entity.pdbx_description
1 polymer ?
#
loop_
_entity_poly.entity_id
_entity_poly.type
_entity_poly.pdbx_seq_one_letter_code
_entity_poly.pdbx_strand_id
1 'polypeptide(L)'
;MSQTLCRACLQARALLPTRTQVHHQGPARHLSTFHQHRRPCSGHSSFPKTQCSAAAASAEEVAGSAAEGSNAASEAQEPPPEPPLVTALDIRVGKIIKVDEHPDADSLYVESIDVGEEEPRTIVSGLVQYIPKDALLDKLVVVLCNLKPRNMRGIKSNGMLLCASNDAHDQVEPLVPPESAAIGERVFFEADAASQAAPESPNKVQKKKIWEAVQPDLKTDADRQAGYKSMIMQTSAGSITSASLASAGIS
;
A
#
# COMPACT_ATOMS: atom_id res chain seq x y z
N MET A 1 12.08 74.99 15.05
CA MET A 1 11.11 75.18 13.95
C MET A 1 11.12 73.86 13.19
N SER A 2 10.22 72.88 13.35
CA SER A 2 8.76 72.81 13.44
C SER A 2 8.43 71.48 14.19
N GLN A 3 7.66 71.37 15.28
CA GLN A 3 6.19 71.47 15.40
C GLN A 3 5.46 70.57 14.37
N THR A 4 4.52 69.64 14.66
CA THR A 4 3.71 69.33 15.86
C THR A 4 2.99 67.97 15.65
N LEU A 5 2.69 67.30 16.78
CA LEU A 5 1.81 66.12 16.93
C LEU A 5 0.47 66.21 16.16
N CYS A 6 -0.08 65.06 15.76
CA CYS A 6 -1.52 64.84 15.87
C CYS A 6 -1.85 63.39 16.25
N ARG A 7 -2.43 63.24 17.44
CA ARG A 7 -2.97 62.04 18.06
C ARG A 7 -4.42 62.39 18.41
N ALA A 8 -5.40 61.81 17.71
CA ALA A 8 -6.82 61.80 18.08
C ALA A 8 -7.50 60.71 17.22
N CYS A 9 -8.00 59.59 17.74
CA CYS A 9 -9.07 59.38 18.72
C CYS A 9 -10.45 59.79 18.19
N LEU A 10 -11.23 58.81 17.67
CA LEU A 10 -12.70 58.71 17.75
C LEU A 10 -13.12 57.42 16.99
N GLN A 11 -13.47 56.30 17.63
CA GLN A 11 -14.75 55.96 18.27
C GLN A 11 -16.01 56.10 17.39
N ALA A 12 -16.51 54.96 16.92
CA ALA A 12 -17.93 54.61 16.73
C ALA A 12 -17.97 53.08 16.59
N ARG A 13 -18.41 52.22 17.52
CA ARG A 13 -19.56 52.15 18.43
C ARG A 13 -20.89 51.87 17.71
N ALA A 14 -21.39 50.64 17.96
CA ALA A 14 -22.74 50.11 17.77
C ALA A 14 -23.14 49.80 16.30
N LEU A 15 -23.78 48.67 15.95
CA LEU A 15 -24.96 48.05 16.54
C LEU A 15 -25.05 46.54 16.18
N LEU A 16 -25.23 45.68 17.19
CA LEU A 16 -26.05 44.45 17.13
C LEU A 16 -27.52 44.87 17.23
N PRO A 17 -28.52 44.17 16.65
CA PRO A 17 -29.10 42.94 17.23
C PRO A 17 -29.57 41.96 16.10
N THR A 18 -30.14 40.76 16.25
CA THR A 18 -31.06 40.14 17.21
C THR A 18 -30.96 38.61 17.12
N ARG A 19 -30.92 38.00 18.30
CA ARG A 19 -31.44 36.69 18.70
C ARG A 19 -32.74 36.30 17.98
N THR A 20 -32.74 35.16 17.27
CA THR A 20 -33.98 34.41 16.98
C THR A 20 -33.79 32.98 17.44
N GLN A 21 -34.28 32.75 18.66
CA GLN A 21 -34.43 31.46 19.29
C GLN A 21 -35.81 30.94 18.86
N VAL A 22 -35.89 29.82 18.14
CA VAL A 22 -37.16 29.10 17.94
C VAL A 22 -37.05 27.74 18.62
N HIS A 23 -37.59 27.68 19.83
CA HIS A 23 -38.07 26.45 20.42
C HIS A 23 -39.33 26.02 19.66
N HIS A 24 -39.38 24.78 19.18
CA HIS A 24 -40.63 24.08 19.04
C HIS A 24 -40.52 22.71 19.73
N GLN A 25 -41.21 22.61 20.86
CA GLN A 25 -41.60 21.36 21.49
C GLN A 25 -42.70 20.69 20.64
N GLY A 26 -42.67 19.37 20.58
CA GLY A 26 -43.76 18.50 20.12
C GLY A 26 -43.78 17.20 20.95
N PRO A 27 -44.94 16.72 21.46
CA PRO A 27 -45.00 15.72 22.53
C PRO A 27 -45.38 14.28 22.10
N ALA A 28 -44.92 13.33 22.92
CA ALA A 28 -45.55 12.12 23.49
C ALA A 28 -46.54 11.19 22.72
N ARG A 29 -46.43 9.89 23.10
CA ARG A 29 -47.39 8.74 23.09
C ARG A 29 -47.20 7.76 21.91
N HIS A 30 -46.77 6.51 22.10
CA HIS A 30 -47.28 5.34 22.86
C HIS A 30 -48.39 4.55 22.14
N LEU A 31 -48.01 3.43 21.51
CA LEU A 31 -48.76 2.16 21.33
C LEU A 31 -47.67 1.10 20.98
N SER A 32 -47.33 0.08 21.78
CA SER A 32 -48.09 -1.08 22.27
C SER A 32 -48.80 -1.89 21.18
N THR A 33 -48.14 -2.93 20.65
CA THR A 33 -48.73 -4.25 20.32
C THR A 33 -47.54 -5.23 20.12
N PHE A 34 -47.17 -6.09 21.08
CA PHE A 34 -47.81 -7.37 21.43
C PHE A 34 -47.91 -8.35 20.26
N HIS A 35 -46.86 -9.16 20.03
CA HIS A 35 -47.04 -10.56 19.65
C HIS A 35 -45.79 -11.39 19.99
N GLN A 36 -45.79 -11.95 21.21
CA GLN A 36 -45.21 -13.27 21.43
C GLN A 36 -46.00 -14.27 20.60
N HIS A 37 -45.34 -15.24 19.98
CA HIS A 37 -45.68 -16.67 19.99
C HIS A 37 -44.44 -17.42 19.45
N ARG A 38 -43.75 -18.21 20.29
CA ARG A 38 -43.91 -19.68 20.40
C ARG A 38 -43.72 -20.39 19.06
N ARG A 39 -42.96 -21.48 18.90
CA ARG A 39 -42.02 -22.30 19.67
C ARG A 39 -41.53 -23.37 18.64
N PRO A 40 -40.56 -24.25 18.98
CA PRO A 40 -39.67 -24.92 18.04
C PRO A 40 -40.24 -26.25 17.51
N CYS A 41 -39.66 -26.75 16.42
CA CYS A 41 -39.72 -28.17 16.07
C CYS A 41 -38.37 -28.67 15.57
N SER A 42 -37.89 -29.67 16.29
CA SER A 42 -36.78 -30.58 16.03
C SER A 42 -37.02 -31.50 14.83
N GLY A 43 -35.92 -31.97 14.24
CA GLY A 43 -35.85 -33.16 13.39
C GLY A 43 -35.00 -32.90 12.14
N HIS A 44 -34.32 -33.85 11.53
CA HIS A 44 -33.87 -35.21 11.83
C HIS A 44 -32.99 -35.58 10.62
N SER A 45 -32.21 -36.67 10.71
CA SER A 45 -31.56 -37.41 9.61
C SER A 45 -30.31 -36.76 8.96
N SER A 46 -29.11 -37.30 9.13
CA SER A 46 -28.56 -38.59 8.66
C SER A 46 -28.13 -38.56 7.19
N PHE A 47 -26.82 -38.48 6.94
CA PHE A 47 -26.19 -38.97 5.72
C PHE A 47 -24.86 -39.68 6.07
N PRO A 48 -24.77 -41.01 5.87
CA PRO A 48 -23.55 -41.76 6.03
C PRO A 48 -22.72 -41.89 4.73
N LYS A 49 -21.47 -42.32 4.94
CA LYS A 49 -20.35 -42.59 4.02
C LYS A 49 -20.62 -43.66 2.95
N THR A 50 -20.00 -43.50 1.76
CA THR A 50 -19.62 -44.56 0.78
C THR A 50 -18.44 -44.00 -0.06
N GLN A 51 -17.17 -44.34 0.19
CA GLN A 51 -16.35 -45.50 -0.22
C GLN A 51 -15.63 -45.39 -1.59
N CYS A 52 -14.35 -45.79 -1.55
CA CYS A 52 -13.35 -45.98 -2.60
C CYS A 52 -13.59 -47.21 -3.49
N SER A 53 -12.94 -47.26 -4.67
CA SER A 53 -12.05 -48.36 -5.16
C SER A 53 -11.68 -48.13 -6.66
N ALA A 54 -10.38 -48.08 -7.02
CA ALA A 54 -9.53 -49.14 -7.65
C ALA A 54 -9.55 -49.08 -9.21
N ALA A 55 -8.52 -49.33 -10.05
CA ALA A 55 -7.12 -49.77 -9.94
C ALA A 55 -6.36 -49.67 -11.32
N ALA A 56 -5.00 -49.67 -11.26
CA ALA A 56 -3.96 -50.28 -12.17
C ALA A 56 -3.87 -49.89 -13.68
N ALA A 57 -2.76 -49.92 -14.47
CA ALA A 57 -1.33 -50.35 -14.49
C ALA A 57 -0.71 -49.78 -15.83
N SER A 58 0.52 -49.26 -16.02
CA SER A 58 1.93 -49.78 -16.06
C SER A 58 2.57 -49.83 -17.49
N ALA A 59 3.91 -49.63 -17.55
CA ALA A 59 4.94 -49.83 -18.62
C ALA A 59 5.30 -48.62 -19.54
N GLU A 60 6.49 -47.97 -19.47
CA GLU A 60 7.89 -48.31 -19.92
C GLU A 60 8.04 -48.45 -21.45
N GLU A 61 9.06 -47.99 -22.19
CA GLU A 61 10.38 -47.36 -21.97
C GLU A 61 10.89 -46.78 -23.33
N VAL A 62 12.11 -46.19 -23.36
CA VAL A 62 13.18 -46.27 -24.40
C VAL A 62 13.89 -44.93 -24.68
N ALA A 63 15.23 -45.05 -24.64
CA ALA A 63 16.28 -44.05 -24.59
C ALA A 63 16.81 -43.52 -25.94
N GLY A 64 17.49 -42.36 -25.86
CA GLY A 64 18.84 -42.18 -26.42
C GLY A 64 19.00 -41.48 -27.78
N SER A 65 19.67 -40.32 -27.80
CA SER A 65 21.03 -40.13 -28.35
C SER A 65 21.34 -38.67 -28.70
N ALA A 66 22.63 -38.34 -28.61
CA ALA A 66 23.28 -37.03 -28.71
C ALA A 66 23.42 -36.47 -30.14
N ALA A 67 23.61 -35.14 -30.25
CA ALA A 67 24.56 -34.48 -31.18
C ALA A 67 24.66 -32.96 -30.92
N GLU A 68 25.90 -32.45 -30.98
CA GLU A 68 26.34 -31.05 -30.99
C GLU A 68 25.76 -30.20 -32.14
N GLY A 69 25.75 -28.86 -31.98
CA GLY A 69 25.84 -27.97 -33.14
C GLY A 69 25.19 -26.59 -33.05
N SER A 70 26.00 -25.60 -32.67
CA SER A 70 26.15 -24.29 -33.32
C SER A 70 24.93 -23.37 -33.55
N ASN A 71 24.95 -22.26 -32.80
CA ASN A 71 24.82 -20.88 -33.28
C ASN A 71 23.52 -20.46 -34.00
N ALA A 72 22.69 -19.73 -33.28
CA ALA A 72 22.01 -18.57 -33.85
C ALA A 72 21.79 -17.55 -32.73
N ALA A 73 22.53 -16.45 -32.82
CA ALA A 73 22.23 -15.22 -32.11
C ALA A 73 20.75 -14.89 -32.30
N SER A 74 19.96 -15.04 -31.24
CA SER A 74 18.63 -14.48 -31.19
C SER A 74 18.80 -12.99 -30.92
N GLU A 75 18.93 -12.21 -31.99
CA GLU A 75 18.51 -10.81 -31.99
C GLU A 75 17.14 -10.76 -31.32
N ALA A 76 17.13 -10.25 -30.09
CA ALA A 76 15.90 -9.94 -29.38
C ALA A 76 15.24 -8.82 -30.17
N GLN A 77 14.27 -9.19 -31.02
CA GLN A 77 13.26 -8.28 -31.52
C GLN A 77 12.70 -7.54 -30.31
N GLU A 78 12.97 -6.24 -30.25
CA GLU A 78 12.34 -5.36 -29.27
C GLU A 78 10.82 -5.51 -29.44
N PRO A 79 10.11 -6.03 -28.43
CA PRO A 79 8.67 -6.05 -28.48
C PRO A 79 8.16 -4.60 -28.61
N PRO A 80 6.99 -4.40 -29.24
CA PRO A 80 6.37 -3.08 -29.38
C PRO A 80 6.34 -2.36 -28.03
N PRO A 81 6.30 -1.01 -27.98
CA PRO A 81 6.38 -0.26 -26.73
C PRO A 81 5.16 -0.56 -25.85
N GLU A 82 5.25 -1.64 -25.09
CA GLU A 82 4.33 -1.96 -24.02
C GLU A 82 4.57 -0.92 -22.93
N PRO A 83 3.50 -0.40 -22.29
CA PRO A 83 3.66 0.53 -21.19
C PRO A 83 4.58 -0.10 -20.14
N PRO A 84 5.46 0.69 -19.50
CA PRO A 84 6.44 0.16 -18.58
C PRO A 84 5.75 -0.70 -17.51
N LEU A 85 6.23 -1.91 -17.27
CA LEU A 85 5.62 -2.85 -16.33
C LEU A 85 5.45 -2.26 -14.91
N VAL A 86 6.27 -1.29 -14.55
CA VAL A 86 6.17 -0.56 -13.27
C VAL A 86 4.85 0.20 -13.12
N THR A 87 4.26 0.70 -14.22
CA THR A 87 2.96 1.40 -14.21
C THR A 87 1.79 0.47 -13.89
N ALA A 88 1.97 -0.84 -13.99
CA ALA A 88 0.97 -1.83 -13.59
C ALA A 88 0.90 -1.99 -12.06
N LEU A 89 1.91 -1.54 -11.31
CA LEU A 89 1.94 -1.58 -9.85
C LEU A 89 1.08 -0.44 -9.25
N ASP A 90 0.45 -0.73 -8.12
CA ASP A 90 -0.31 0.25 -7.35
C ASP A 90 0.55 0.69 -6.16
N ILE A 91 1.41 1.67 -6.40
CA ILE A 91 2.30 2.24 -5.40
C ILE A 91 1.65 3.54 -4.92
N ARG A 92 1.41 3.65 -3.61
CA ARG A 92 0.75 4.81 -3.01
C ARG A 92 1.54 5.35 -1.82
N VAL A 93 1.33 6.63 -1.55
CA VAL A 93 1.76 7.26 -0.31
C VAL A 93 0.84 6.81 0.81
N GLY A 94 1.42 6.32 1.90
CA GLY A 94 0.71 5.94 3.10
C GLY A 94 1.24 6.67 4.33
N LYS A 95 0.42 6.77 5.37
CA LYS A 95 0.81 7.28 6.69
C LYS A 95 0.66 6.18 7.73
N ILE A 96 1.72 5.94 8.50
CA ILE A 96 1.69 4.96 9.58
C ILE A 96 0.92 5.56 10.78
N ILE A 97 -0.23 4.99 11.10
CA ILE A 97 -1.06 5.40 12.25
C ILE A 97 -0.61 4.67 13.52
N LYS A 98 -0.26 3.39 13.40
CA LYS A 98 0.08 2.54 14.54
C LYS A 98 1.18 1.57 14.16
N VAL A 99 2.09 1.32 15.11
CA VAL A 99 3.16 0.32 15.01
C VAL A 99 3.12 -0.53 16.26
N ASP A 100 2.83 -1.82 16.11
CA ASP A 100 2.88 -2.81 17.18
C ASP A 100 3.97 -3.86 16.87
N GLU A 101 4.56 -4.46 17.89
CA GLU A 101 5.46 -5.60 17.74
C GLU A 101 4.67 -6.88 17.50
N HIS A 102 5.17 -7.77 16.63
CA HIS A 102 4.48 -9.01 16.32
C HIS A 102 4.56 -9.98 17.53
N PRO A 103 3.43 -10.56 18.00
CA PRO A 103 3.43 -11.40 19.21
C PRO A 103 4.28 -12.68 19.07
N ASP A 104 4.31 -13.26 17.87
CA ASP A 104 5.07 -14.49 17.56
C ASP A 104 6.38 -14.25 16.77
N ALA A 105 6.85 -13.01 16.66
CA ALA A 105 8.11 -12.69 15.98
C ALA A 105 8.77 -11.39 16.44
N ASP A 106 9.97 -11.53 16.99
CA ASP A 106 10.79 -10.41 17.46
C ASP A 106 11.40 -9.57 16.33
N SER A 107 11.32 -10.03 15.09
CA SER A 107 11.88 -9.35 13.92
C SER A 107 10.84 -8.64 13.06
N LEU A 108 9.55 -8.69 13.43
CA LEU A 108 8.46 -8.16 12.62
C LEU A 108 7.67 -7.09 13.39
N TYR A 109 7.36 -6.00 12.70
CA TYR A 109 6.37 -5.03 13.13
C TYR A 109 5.05 -5.27 12.42
N VAL A 110 3.95 -4.88 13.07
CA VAL A 110 2.60 -4.87 12.55
C VAL A 110 2.17 -3.42 12.48
N GLU A 111 2.20 -2.85 11.28
CA GLU A 111 1.81 -1.47 11.04
C GLU A 111 0.38 -1.36 10.54
N SER A 112 -0.34 -0.37 11.06
CA SER A 112 -1.61 0.08 10.49
C SER A 112 -1.34 1.34 9.66
N ILE A 113 -1.43 1.22 8.34
CA ILE A 113 -1.07 2.30 7.40
C ILE A 113 -2.33 2.80 6.70
N ASP A 114 -2.58 4.10 6.81
CA ASP A 114 -3.60 4.79 6.04
C ASP A 114 -3.06 5.09 4.64
N VAL A 115 -3.74 4.57 3.63
CA VAL A 115 -3.43 4.75 2.21
C VAL A 115 -4.57 5.46 1.47
N GLY A 116 -5.35 6.28 2.19
CA GLY A 116 -6.49 7.02 1.64
C GLY A 116 -7.71 6.14 1.33
N GLU A 117 -7.81 4.99 1.99
CA GLU A 117 -8.97 4.09 1.92
C GLU A 117 -9.88 4.29 3.14
N GLU A 118 -11.08 3.69 3.13
CA GLU A 118 -12.02 3.80 4.26
C GLU A 118 -11.44 3.23 5.57
N GLU A 119 -10.62 2.19 5.46
CA GLU A 119 -9.98 1.53 6.59
C GLU A 119 -8.45 1.46 6.39
N PRO A 120 -7.64 1.71 7.43
CA PRO A 120 -6.21 1.51 7.37
C PRO A 120 -5.85 0.05 7.09
N ARG A 121 -4.84 -0.17 6.27
CA ARG A 121 -4.36 -1.51 5.95
C ARG A 121 -3.38 -2.00 7.01
N THR A 122 -3.54 -3.25 7.42
CA THR A 122 -2.51 -3.96 8.19
C THR A 122 -1.40 -4.41 7.25
N ILE A 123 -0.18 -3.97 7.54
CA ILE A 123 1.04 -4.39 6.86
C ILE A 123 1.99 -4.95 7.92
N VAL A 124 2.77 -5.94 7.53
CA VAL A 124 3.78 -6.56 8.40
C VAL A 124 5.14 -6.35 7.75
N SER A 125 6.03 -5.64 8.43
CA SER A 125 7.38 -5.33 7.94
C SER A 125 8.47 -5.92 8.83
N GLY A 126 9.63 -6.20 8.23
CA GLY A 126 10.81 -6.76 8.92
C GLY A 126 11.80 -5.70 9.41
N LEU A 127 11.32 -4.55 9.92
CA LEU A 127 12.16 -3.39 10.19
C LEU A 127 12.68 -3.28 11.64
N VAL A 128 12.33 -4.21 12.53
CA VAL A 128 12.65 -4.15 13.98
C VAL A 128 14.14 -3.98 14.27
N GLN A 129 15.01 -4.62 13.46
CA GLN A 129 16.46 -4.58 13.67
C GLN A 129 17.12 -3.31 13.11
N TYR A 130 16.40 -2.55 12.27
CA TYR A 130 16.95 -1.41 11.54
C TYR A 130 16.43 -0.08 12.08
N ILE A 131 15.14 -0.03 12.44
CA ILE A 131 14.45 1.22 12.75
C ILE A 131 13.62 1.06 14.03
N PRO A 132 13.77 1.97 15.01
CA PRO A 132 12.93 1.94 16.20
C PRO A 132 11.50 2.32 15.86
N LYS A 133 10.53 1.69 16.55
CA LYS A 133 9.08 1.95 16.37
C LYS A 133 8.70 3.44 16.41
N ASP A 134 9.33 4.22 17.27
CA ASP A 134 9.03 5.66 17.46
C ASP A 134 9.42 6.49 16.23
N ALA A 135 10.39 6.01 15.44
CA ALA A 135 10.79 6.67 14.21
C ALA A 135 9.84 6.35 13.04
N LEU A 136 9.07 5.26 13.11
CA LEU A 136 8.09 4.86 12.09
C LEU A 136 6.72 5.48 12.33
N LEU A 137 6.36 5.74 13.58
CA LEU A 137 5.05 6.28 13.95
C LEU A 137 4.84 7.67 13.32
N ASP A 138 3.63 7.90 12.78
CA ASP A 138 3.23 9.13 12.08
C ASP A 138 4.07 9.50 10.84
N LYS A 139 4.96 8.62 10.36
CA LYS A 139 5.72 8.87 9.14
C LYS A 139 4.91 8.58 7.89
N LEU A 140 5.21 9.38 6.86
CA LEU A 140 4.82 9.07 5.49
C LEU A 140 5.79 8.06 4.90
N VAL A 141 5.23 7.09 4.20
CA VAL A 141 5.91 5.94 3.63
C VAL A 141 5.32 5.62 2.28
N VAL A 142 6.03 4.82 1.49
CA VAL A 142 5.54 4.35 0.20
C VAL A 142 5.14 2.89 0.30
N VAL A 143 3.92 2.58 -0.14
CA VAL A 143 3.30 1.27 0.03
C VAL A 143 2.88 0.71 -1.32
N LEU A 144 3.17 -0.57 -1.54
CA LEU A 144 2.65 -1.33 -2.66
C LEU A 144 1.34 -2.03 -2.26
N CYS A 145 0.25 -1.61 -2.88
CA CYS A 145 -1.13 -1.95 -2.48
C CYS A 145 -1.78 -3.07 -3.32
N ASN A 146 -1.26 -3.39 -4.50
CA ASN A 146 -1.86 -4.39 -5.40
C ASN A 146 -1.21 -5.77 -5.35
N LEU A 147 -0.42 -6.07 -4.32
CA LEU A 147 0.01 -7.45 -4.05
C LEU A 147 -1.12 -8.27 -3.45
N LYS A 148 -1.07 -9.59 -3.66
CA LYS A 148 -1.97 -10.48 -2.94
C LYS A 148 -1.60 -10.49 -1.47
N PRO A 149 -2.59 -10.38 -0.56
CA PRO A 149 -2.31 -10.45 0.86
C PRO A 149 -1.59 -11.74 1.23
N ARG A 150 -0.58 -11.62 2.09
CA ARG A 150 0.23 -12.74 2.56
C ARG A 150 0.11 -12.86 4.06
N ASN A 151 -0.11 -14.07 4.55
CA ASN A 151 -0.06 -14.34 5.97
C ASN A 151 1.40 -14.50 6.43
N MET A 152 1.80 -13.69 7.41
CA MET A 152 3.09 -13.75 8.07
C MET A 152 2.81 -14.08 9.53
N ARG A 153 3.14 -15.32 9.94
CA ARG A 153 3.00 -15.81 11.32
C ARG A 153 1.62 -15.57 11.95
N GLY A 154 0.56 -15.74 11.16
CA GLY A 154 -0.83 -15.64 11.61
C GLY A 154 -1.49 -14.28 11.33
N ILE A 155 -0.71 -13.23 11.05
CA ILE A 155 -1.24 -11.90 10.68
C ILE A 155 -1.23 -11.74 9.16
N LYS A 156 -2.32 -11.21 8.61
CA LYS A 156 -2.48 -10.98 7.17
C LYS A 156 -1.93 -9.60 6.80
N SER A 157 -0.81 -9.56 6.07
CA SER A 157 -0.27 -8.33 5.48
C SER A 157 -0.96 -8.04 4.14
N ASN A 158 -1.58 -6.87 4.01
CA ASN A 158 -2.31 -6.43 2.80
C ASN A 158 -1.53 -5.40 1.97
N GLY A 159 -0.21 -5.52 1.99
CA GLY A 159 0.69 -4.66 1.22
C GLY A 159 2.14 -4.92 1.57
N MET A 160 3.01 -4.08 1.00
CA MET A 160 4.44 -4.10 1.27
C MET A 160 4.94 -2.66 1.35
N LEU A 161 5.68 -2.35 2.42
CA LEU A 161 6.41 -1.10 2.56
C LEU A 161 7.63 -1.15 1.64
N LEU A 162 7.80 -0.14 0.79
CA LEU A 162 8.99 -0.05 -0.06
C LEU A 162 10.14 0.57 0.72
N CYS A 163 11.26 -0.15 0.77
CA CYS A 163 12.47 0.29 1.46
C CYS A 163 13.66 0.27 0.50
N ALA A 164 14.57 1.23 0.66
CA ALA A 164 15.90 1.14 0.09
C ALA A 164 16.76 0.23 0.98
N SER A 165 17.48 -0.69 0.36
CA SER A 165 18.45 -1.56 1.00
C SER A 165 19.75 -1.57 0.22
N ASN A 166 20.88 -1.57 0.93
CA ASN A 166 22.16 -1.66 0.26
C ASN A 166 22.45 -3.11 -0.19
N ASP A 167 23.48 -3.27 -1.04
CA ASP A 167 23.86 -4.59 -1.58
C ASP A 167 24.27 -5.60 -0.50
N ALA A 168 24.74 -5.12 0.66
CA ALA A 168 25.09 -5.97 1.81
C ALA A 168 23.89 -6.34 2.68
N HIS A 169 22.72 -5.73 2.45
CA HIS A 169 21.51 -5.83 3.27
C HIS A 169 21.72 -5.57 4.77
N ASP A 170 22.72 -4.76 5.13
CA ASP A 170 23.00 -4.39 6.53
C ASP A 170 22.28 -3.09 6.93
N GLN A 171 21.90 -2.26 5.94
CA GLN A 171 21.18 -1.02 6.13
C GLN A 171 19.92 -1.02 5.27
N VAL A 172 18.78 -0.84 5.94
CA VAL A 172 17.46 -0.76 5.31
C VAL A 172 16.74 0.48 5.84
N GLU A 173 16.23 1.30 4.93
CA GLU A 173 15.46 2.50 5.25
C GLU A 173 14.20 2.61 4.37
N PRO A 174 13.04 3.00 4.91
CA PRO A 174 11.83 3.18 4.14
C PRO A 174 12.00 4.32 3.15
N LEU A 175 11.35 4.20 2.00
CA LEU A 175 11.25 5.32 1.07
C LEU A 175 10.36 6.41 1.67
N VAL A 176 10.88 7.64 1.65
CA VAL A 176 10.26 8.81 2.23
C VAL A 176 9.70 9.68 1.10
N PRO A 177 8.36 9.79 0.99
CA PRO A 177 7.75 10.78 0.11
C PRO A 177 7.90 12.19 0.70
N PRO A 178 7.73 13.25 -0.11
CA PRO A 178 7.77 14.62 0.40
C PRO A 178 6.65 14.84 1.44
N GLU A 179 6.93 15.66 2.46
CA GLU A 179 6.00 15.90 3.58
C GLU A 179 4.64 16.51 3.15
N SER A 180 4.62 17.18 2.00
CA SER A 180 3.40 17.75 1.40
C SER A 180 2.63 16.78 0.50
N ALA A 181 3.05 15.52 0.37
CA ALA A 181 2.34 14.52 -0.42
C ALA A 181 0.99 14.16 0.21
N ALA A 182 -0.02 13.95 -0.63
CA ALA A 182 -1.35 13.55 -0.15
C ALA A 182 -1.36 12.06 0.23
N ILE A 183 -2.01 11.73 1.35
CA ILE A 183 -2.18 10.33 1.78
C ILE A 183 -3.10 9.62 0.78
N GLY A 184 -2.68 8.44 0.34
CA GLY A 184 -3.35 7.65 -0.69
C GLY A 184 -3.09 8.10 -2.12
N GLU A 185 -2.26 9.13 -2.32
CA GLU A 185 -1.83 9.52 -3.64
C GLU A 185 -1.03 8.40 -4.32
N ARG A 186 -1.37 8.14 -5.58
CA ARG A 186 -0.64 7.16 -6.39
C ARG A 186 0.65 7.77 -6.91
N VAL A 187 1.75 7.07 -6.68
CA VAL A 187 3.07 7.41 -7.21
C VAL A 187 3.09 7.17 -8.71
N PHE A 188 3.60 8.15 -9.45
CA PHE A 188 3.74 8.07 -10.89
C PHE A 188 5.20 8.12 -11.33
N PHE A 189 5.48 7.50 -12.48
CA PHE A 189 6.82 7.36 -13.07
C PHE A 189 6.96 8.18 -14.36
N GLU A 190 5.85 8.65 -14.90
CA GLU A 190 5.78 9.41 -16.14
C GLU A 190 5.68 10.92 -15.87
N ALA A 191 5.47 11.73 -16.91
CA ALA A 191 5.42 13.19 -16.79
C ALA A 191 4.34 13.69 -15.81
N ASP A 192 3.24 12.94 -15.67
CA ASP A 192 2.14 13.28 -14.77
C ASP A 192 1.31 12.05 -14.39
N ALA A 193 0.55 12.17 -13.29
CA ALA A 193 -0.32 11.11 -12.80
C ALA A 193 -1.45 10.70 -13.76
N ALA A 194 -1.88 11.59 -14.66
CA ALA A 194 -2.99 11.34 -15.58
C ALA A 194 -2.54 10.57 -16.85
N SER A 195 -1.26 10.72 -17.23
CA SER A 195 -0.63 9.95 -18.30
C SER A 195 -0.45 8.47 -17.90
N GLN A 196 -0.27 8.19 -16.61
CA GLN A 196 -0.01 6.83 -16.13
C GLN A 196 -1.27 5.94 -16.20
N ALA A 197 -1.14 4.78 -16.84
CA ALA A 197 -2.19 3.77 -16.92
C ALA A 197 -2.67 3.32 -15.53
N ALA A 198 -3.96 2.93 -15.43
CA ALA A 198 -4.56 2.43 -14.21
C ALA A 198 -3.82 1.18 -13.67
N PRO A 199 -3.73 0.99 -12.34
CA PRO A 199 -3.06 -0.16 -11.77
C PRO A 199 -3.75 -1.46 -12.15
N GLU A 200 -2.97 -2.52 -12.31
CA GLU A 200 -3.50 -3.84 -12.64
C GLU A 200 -4.03 -4.57 -11.41
N SER A 201 -4.94 -5.52 -11.64
CA SER A 201 -5.52 -6.32 -10.55
C SER A 201 -4.48 -7.21 -9.85
N PRO A 202 -4.63 -7.50 -8.55
CA PRO A 202 -3.67 -8.34 -7.80
C PRO A 202 -3.46 -9.74 -8.37
N ASN A 203 -4.47 -10.29 -9.05
CA ASN A 203 -4.37 -11.58 -9.72
C ASN A 203 -3.40 -11.54 -10.91
N LYS A 204 -3.42 -10.45 -11.68
CA LYS A 204 -2.57 -10.30 -12.87
C LYS A 204 -1.13 -9.99 -12.48
N VAL A 205 -0.94 -9.15 -11.45
CA VAL A 205 0.38 -8.85 -10.87
C VAL A 205 1.10 -10.13 -10.44
N GLN A 206 0.42 -11.01 -9.70
CA GLN A 206 1.01 -12.28 -9.27
C GLN A 206 1.21 -13.26 -10.42
N LYS A 207 0.23 -13.40 -11.33
CA LYS A 207 0.32 -14.38 -12.43
C LYS A 207 1.45 -14.04 -13.41
N LYS A 208 1.66 -12.75 -13.67
CA LYS A 208 2.74 -12.27 -14.54
C LYS A 208 4.05 -12.02 -13.80
N LYS A 209 4.11 -12.23 -12.48
CA LYS A 209 5.29 -11.93 -11.63
C LYS A 209 5.84 -10.52 -11.88
N ILE A 210 4.93 -9.54 -11.94
CA ILE A 210 5.27 -8.16 -12.33
C ILE A 210 6.25 -7.55 -11.33
N TRP A 211 6.02 -7.77 -10.04
CA TRP A 211 6.91 -7.27 -8.98
C TRP A 211 8.32 -7.84 -9.15
N GLU A 212 8.45 -9.15 -9.35
CA GLU A 212 9.75 -9.81 -9.49
C GLU A 212 10.49 -9.39 -10.77
N ALA A 213 9.76 -9.03 -11.82
CA ALA A 213 10.34 -8.48 -13.04
C ALA A 213 10.79 -7.01 -12.88
N VAL A 214 10.10 -6.23 -12.04
CA VAL A 214 10.34 -4.80 -11.84
C VAL A 214 11.39 -4.53 -10.74
N GLN A 215 11.40 -5.34 -9.68
CA GLN A 215 12.29 -5.22 -8.52
C GLN A 215 13.79 -5.02 -8.85
N PRO A 216 14.43 -5.81 -9.75
CA PRO A 216 15.87 -5.66 -9.99
C PRO A 216 16.25 -4.32 -10.64
N ASP A 217 15.29 -3.68 -11.30
CA ASP A 217 15.44 -2.39 -11.99
C ASP A 217 15.01 -1.20 -11.11
N LEU A 218 14.44 -1.46 -9.91
CA LEU A 218 14.08 -0.43 -8.94
C LEU A 218 15.28 -0.10 -8.05
N LYS A 219 15.78 1.12 -8.18
CA LYS A 219 16.97 1.60 -7.47
C LYS A 219 16.84 3.07 -7.09
N THR A 220 17.63 3.50 -6.10
CA THR A 220 17.82 4.92 -5.82
C THR A 220 18.95 5.48 -6.68
N ASP A 221 18.84 6.75 -7.12
CA ASP A 221 19.91 7.43 -7.87
C ASP A 221 20.97 8.03 -6.93
N ALA A 222 21.99 8.69 -7.49
CA ALA A 222 23.00 9.46 -6.76
C ALA A 222 22.39 10.56 -5.88
N ASP A 223 21.28 11.15 -6.32
CA ASP A 223 20.51 12.15 -5.56
C ASP A 223 19.58 11.53 -4.51
N ARG A 224 19.69 10.21 -4.26
CA ARG A 224 18.83 9.43 -3.35
C ARG A 224 17.37 9.36 -3.78
N GLN A 225 17.05 9.74 -5.01
CA GLN A 225 15.70 9.66 -5.55
C GLN A 225 15.39 8.23 -5.94
N ALA A 226 14.26 7.69 -5.48
CA ALA A 226 13.81 6.36 -5.86
C ALA A 226 13.29 6.37 -7.30
N GLY A 227 13.67 5.37 -8.09
CA GLY A 227 13.28 5.29 -9.50
C GLY A 227 13.27 3.87 -10.04
N TYR A 228 12.74 3.75 -11.25
CA TYR A 228 12.77 2.55 -12.08
C TYR A 228 13.49 2.89 -13.39
N LYS A 229 14.64 2.27 -13.64
CA LYS A 229 15.49 2.58 -14.81
C LYS A 229 15.80 4.09 -14.92
N SER A 230 15.24 4.76 -15.92
CA SER A 230 15.41 6.21 -16.15
C SER A 230 14.24 7.04 -15.63
N MET A 231 13.24 6.43 -14.99
CA MET A 231 12.04 7.09 -14.48
C MET A 231 12.13 7.26 -12.97
N ILE A 232 11.84 8.45 -12.48
CA ILE A 232 11.87 8.77 -11.05
C ILE A 232 10.46 8.60 -10.47
N MET A 233 10.36 8.08 -9.26
CA MET A 233 9.12 8.04 -8.50
C MET A 233 8.73 9.45 -8.06
N GLN A 234 7.61 9.94 -8.57
CA GLN A 234 7.09 11.27 -8.28
C GLN A 234 5.69 11.23 -7.67
N THR A 235 5.42 12.26 -6.88
CA THR A 235 4.10 12.64 -6.39
C THR A 235 3.83 14.09 -6.81
N SER A 236 2.61 14.56 -6.58
CA SER A 236 2.17 15.94 -6.80
C SER A 236 3.02 16.98 -6.07
N ALA A 237 3.65 16.55 -4.98
CA ALA A 237 4.48 17.38 -4.11
C ALA A 237 5.98 17.31 -4.43
N GLY A 238 6.46 16.28 -5.14
CA GLY A 238 7.88 16.10 -5.46
C GLY A 238 8.32 14.65 -5.64
N SER A 239 9.63 14.44 -5.73
CA SER A 239 10.24 13.11 -5.86
C SER A 239 10.28 12.37 -4.52
N ILE A 240 10.12 11.05 -4.55
CA ILE A 240 10.36 10.17 -3.40
C ILE A 240 11.86 9.96 -3.22
N THR A 241 12.34 10.03 -1.99
CA THR A 241 13.76 9.90 -1.66
C THR A 241 14.00 8.87 -0.56
N SER A 242 15.19 8.29 -0.55
CA SER A 242 15.73 7.58 0.60
C SER A 242 16.43 8.57 1.56
N ALA A 243 16.57 8.20 2.84
CA ALA A 243 17.14 9.10 3.84
C ALA A 243 18.66 9.27 3.66
N SER A 244 19.37 8.18 3.37
CA SER A 244 20.84 8.17 3.29
C SER A 244 21.41 7.28 2.16
N LEU A 245 20.66 6.29 1.68
CA LEU A 245 21.13 5.28 0.74
C LEU A 245 20.98 5.73 -0.72
N ALA A 246 22.09 6.14 -1.34
CA ALA A 246 22.19 6.38 -2.78
C ALA A 246 22.60 5.10 -3.53
N SER A 247 22.16 4.94 -4.78
CA SER A 247 22.49 3.76 -5.61
C SER A 247 22.10 2.41 -5.00
N ALA A 248 21.09 2.39 -4.13
CA ALA A 248 20.64 1.22 -3.39
C ALA A 248 19.46 0.53 -4.08
N GLY A 249 19.32 -0.79 -3.88
CA GLY A 249 18.19 -1.55 -4.40
C GLY A 249 16.93 -1.30 -3.59
N ILE A 250 15.77 -1.28 -4.25
CA ILE A 250 14.48 -1.11 -3.57
C ILE A 250 13.83 -2.49 -3.41
N SER A 251 13.36 -2.78 -2.20
CA SER A 251 12.73 -4.05 -1.79
C SER A 251 11.44 -3.82 -1.03
#